data_AF-A0A8T5SJ84-F1
#
_entry.id   AF-A0A8T5SJ84-F1
#
_cell.length_a   1.000
_cell.length_b   1.000
_cell.length_c   1.000
_cell.angle_alpha   90.00
_cell.angle_beta   90.00
_cell.angle_gamma   90.00
#
_symmetry.space_group_name_H-M   'P 1'
#
loop_
_entity.id
_entity.type
_entity.pdbx_description
1 polymer ?
#
loop_
_entity_poly.entity_id
_entity_poly.type
_entity_poly.pdbx_seq_one_letter_code
_entity_poly.pdbx_strand_id
1 'polypeptide(L)'
;MKIPKNYRIKEIVKLLSRGYKVKEIAKVLSVSVSTIYRDYQNFRLNANFVISDILYKIDKINIEKSLQKLSYSDICLLAKRFNCCYWIRSKLGKISKLVPFLSVFFYFDLNPVSFTKESIKRAYFKKSKQLHPDMTKKDTNKEFCNMKIYYNVLLKTVELI
;
A
#
# COMPACT_ATOMS: atom_id res chain seq x y z
N MET A 1 0.60 -31.46 -13.68
CA MET A 1 1.11 -30.81 -12.45
C MET A 1 0.06 -29.86 -11.89
N LYS A 2 -0.29 -29.95 -10.60
CA LYS A 2 -1.19 -28.96 -9.96
C LYS A 2 -0.40 -27.69 -9.65
N ILE A 3 -0.76 -26.57 -10.27
CA ILE A 3 -0.19 -25.26 -9.95
C ILE A 3 -0.58 -24.91 -8.50
N PRO A 4 0.38 -24.54 -7.63
CA PRO A 4 0.08 -24.10 -6.27
C PRO A 4 -0.85 -22.89 -6.27
N LYS A 5 -1.85 -22.86 -5.37
CA LYS A 5 -2.89 -21.83 -5.32
C LYS A 5 -2.33 -20.40 -5.29
N ASN A 6 -1.27 -20.17 -4.51
CA ASN A 6 -0.62 -18.86 -4.38
C ASN A 6 0.06 -18.40 -5.68
N TYR A 7 0.62 -19.32 -6.47
CA TYR A 7 1.21 -19.01 -7.76
C TYR A 7 0.12 -18.69 -8.79
N ARG A 8 -0.94 -19.50 -8.80
CA ARG A 8 -2.09 -19.33 -9.70
C ARG A 8 -2.74 -17.96 -9.55
N ILE A 9 -2.94 -17.50 -8.31
CA ILE A 9 -3.54 -16.19 -8.02
C ILE A 9 -2.70 -15.03 -8.58
N LYS A 10 -1.36 -15.05 -8.37
CA LYS A 10 -0.46 -14.01 -8.90
C LYS A 10 -0.57 -13.89 -10.43
N GLU A 11 -0.67 -15.03 -11.11
CA GLU A 11 -0.73 -15.05 -12.57
C GLU A 11 -2.10 -14.67 -13.11
N ILE A 12 -3.19 -14.97 -12.41
CA ILE A 12 -4.53 -14.45 -12.71
C ILE A 12 -4.51 -12.91 -12.72
N VAL A 13 -3.92 -12.29 -11.69
CA VAL A 13 -3.84 -10.83 -11.58
C VAL A 13 -3.05 -10.20 -12.71
N LYS A 14 -1.87 -10.77 -12.99
CA LYS A 14 -0.98 -10.29 -14.05
C LYS A 14 -1.62 -10.38 -15.42
N LEU A 15 -2.42 -11.41 -15.69
CA LEU A 15 -3.14 -11.55 -16.96
C LEU A 15 -4.33 -10.59 -17.03
N LEU A 16 -5.07 -10.38 -15.93
CA LEU A 16 -6.14 -9.39 -15.87
C LEU A 16 -5.61 -7.96 -16.09
N SER A 17 -4.46 -7.59 -15.51
CA SER A 17 -3.86 -6.26 -15.71
C SER A 17 -3.38 -6.04 -17.15
N ARG A 18 -3.17 -7.12 -17.91
CA ARG A 18 -2.89 -7.11 -19.35
C ARG A 18 -4.15 -7.14 -20.21
N GLY A 19 -5.35 -7.11 -19.62
CA GLY A 19 -6.63 -7.06 -20.33
C GLY A 19 -7.19 -8.43 -20.75
N TYR A 20 -6.60 -9.55 -20.32
CA TYR A 20 -7.12 -10.88 -20.67
C TYR A 20 -8.48 -11.13 -20.03
N LYS A 21 -9.38 -11.76 -20.78
CA LYS A 21 -10.70 -12.19 -20.28
C LYS A 21 -10.55 -13.47 -19.46
N VAL A 22 -11.44 -13.66 -18.48
CA VAL A 22 -11.43 -14.82 -17.56
C VAL A 22 -11.41 -16.16 -18.31
N LYS A 23 -12.13 -16.28 -19.44
CA LYS A 23 -12.14 -17.49 -20.28
C LYS A 23 -10.76 -17.80 -20.88
N GLU A 24 -9.99 -16.76 -21.24
CA GLU A 24 -8.65 -16.90 -21.80
C GLU A 24 -7.65 -17.29 -20.72
N ILE A 25 -7.76 -16.66 -19.54
CA ILE A 25 -6.95 -16.98 -18.36
C ILE A 25 -7.14 -18.44 -17.94
N ALA A 26 -8.39 -18.93 -17.96
CA ALA A 26 -8.72 -20.32 -17.65
C ALA A 26 -8.01 -21.31 -18.59
N LYS A 27 -7.94 -20.99 -19.90
CA LYS A 27 -7.22 -21.79 -20.89
C LYS A 27 -5.70 -21.76 -20.63
N VAL A 28 -5.13 -20.57 -20.45
CA VAL A 28 -3.68 -20.39 -20.22
C VAL A 28 -3.22 -21.14 -18.98
N LEU A 29 -4.00 -21.08 -17.90
CA LEU A 29 -3.65 -21.71 -16.62
C LEU A 29 -4.15 -23.16 -16.51
N SER A 30 -4.79 -23.71 -17.55
CA SER A 30 -5.36 -25.06 -17.56
C SER A 30 -6.27 -25.37 -16.36
N VAL A 31 -7.18 -24.45 -16.02
CA VAL A 31 -8.14 -24.60 -14.92
C VAL A 31 -9.54 -24.18 -15.35
N SER A 32 -10.55 -24.58 -14.58
CA SER A 32 -11.93 -24.18 -14.89
C SER A 32 -12.14 -22.66 -14.70
N VAL A 33 -13.03 -22.09 -15.52
CA VAL A 33 -13.48 -20.70 -15.37
C VAL A 33 -13.99 -20.42 -13.95
N SER A 34 -14.75 -21.36 -13.38
CA SER A 34 -15.23 -21.27 -11.99
C SER A 34 -14.10 -21.22 -10.96
N THR A 35 -12.98 -21.90 -11.21
CA THR A 35 -11.81 -21.84 -10.32
C THR A 35 -11.12 -20.49 -10.42
N ILE A 36 -11.03 -19.89 -11.61
CA ILE A 36 -10.52 -18.52 -11.76
C ILE A 36 -11.40 -17.54 -11.00
N TYR A 37 -12.72 -17.59 -11.17
CA TYR A 37 -13.64 -16.72 -10.44
C TYR A 37 -13.52 -16.89 -8.93
N ARG A 38 -13.55 -18.12 -8.43
CA ARG A 38 -13.41 -18.42 -7.00
C ARG A 38 -12.07 -17.94 -6.44
N ASP A 39 -10.97 -18.19 -7.13
CA ASP A 39 -9.65 -17.77 -6.66
C ASP A 39 -9.48 -16.25 -6.73
N TYR A 40 -9.94 -15.62 -7.81
CA TYR A 40 -9.96 -14.17 -7.94
C TYR A 40 -10.85 -13.52 -6.89
N GLN A 41 -12.02 -14.10 -6.60
CA GLN A 41 -12.95 -13.59 -5.59
C GLN A 41 -12.37 -13.79 -4.18
N ASN A 42 -11.83 -14.96 -3.86
CA ASN A 42 -11.11 -15.20 -2.60
C ASN A 42 -9.90 -14.28 -2.46
N PHE A 43 -9.24 -13.95 -3.57
CA PHE A 43 -8.14 -13.01 -3.60
C PHE A 43 -8.60 -11.55 -3.45
N ARG A 44 -9.73 -11.17 -4.04
CA ARG A 44 -10.39 -9.87 -3.83
C ARG A 44 -10.87 -9.71 -2.39
N LEU A 45 -11.35 -10.80 -1.79
CA LEU A 45 -11.69 -10.89 -0.37
C LEU A 45 -10.43 -10.81 0.51
N ASN A 46 -9.25 -11.07 -0.05
CA ASN A 46 -7.96 -10.82 0.58
C ASN A 46 -7.66 -9.31 0.49
N ALA A 47 -8.17 -8.56 1.47
CA ALA A 47 -8.18 -7.09 1.51
C ALA A 47 -6.85 -6.43 1.10
N ASN A 48 -5.71 -7.08 1.38
CA ASN A 48 -4.38 -6.58 1.06
C ASN A 48 -4.14 -6.34 -0.45
N PHE A 49 -4.74 -7.13 -1.35
CA PHE A 49 -4.56 -6.88 -2.78
C PHE A 49 -5.34 -5.68 -3.27
N VAL A 50 -6.63 -5.60 -2.92
CA VAL A 50 -7.49 -4.47 -3.30
C VAL A 50 -6.87 -3.17 -2.81
N ILE A 51 -6.29 -3.19 -1.62
CA ILE A 51 -5.60 -2.04 -1.04
C ILE A 51 -4.32 -1.72 -1.79
N SER A 52 -3.54 -2.72 -2.19
CA SER A 52 -2.34 -2.50 -3.00
C SER A 52 -2.67 -1.88 -4.36
N ASP A 53 -3.75 -2.32 -5.02
CA ASP A 53 -4.24 -1.73 -6.27
C ASP A 53 -4.70 -0.27 -6.07
N ILE A 54 -5.42 0.01 -4.97
CA ILE A 54 -5.80 1.37 -4.62
C ILE A 54 -4.56 2.25 -4.39
N LEU A 55 -3.57 1.77 -3.62
CA LEU A 55 -2.36 2.51 -3.32
C LEU A 55 -1.51 2.79 -4.58
N TYR A 56 -1.52 1.90 -5.57
CA TYR A 56 -0.83 2.13 -6.84
C TYR A 56 -1.41 3.31 -7.63
N LYS A 57 -2.69 3.64 -7.43
CA LYS A 57 -3.35 4.81 -8.05
C LYS A 57 -3.04 6.13 -7.34
N ILE A 58 -2.34 6.07 -6.20
CA ILE A 58 -1.99 7.26 -5.42
C ILE A 58 -0.67 7.81 -5.90
N ASP A 59 -0.69 9.05 -6.40
CA ASP A 59 0.51 9.81 -6.68
C ASP A 59 1.17 10.18 -5.35
N LYS A 60 2.43 9.77 -5.18
CA LYS A 60 3.21 10.04 -3.97
C LYS A 60 3.49 11.52 -3.76
N ILE A 61 3.48 12.33 -4.82
CA ILE A 61 3.70 13.78 -4.75
C ILE A 61 2.39 14.48 -4.38
N ASN A 62 1.28 14.09 -5.00
CA ASN A 62 -0.03 14.72 -4.83
C ASN A 62 -1.05 13.81 -4.13
N ILE A 63 -0.67 13.27 -2.96
CA ILE A 63 -1.45 12.25 -2.23
C ILE A 63 -2.90 12.68 -2.05
N GLU A 64 -3.13 13.92 -1.59
CA GLU A 64 -4.48 14.42 -1.33
C GLU A 64 -5.34 14.45 -2.59
N LYS A 65 -4.83 15.01 -3.69
CA LYS A 65 -5.55 15.06 -4.97
C LYS A 65 -5.84 13.66 -5.50
N SER A 66 -4.89 12.73 -5.36
CA SER A 66 -5.11 11.33 -5.74
C SER A 66 -6.19 10.66 -4.90
N LEU A 67 -6.19 10.86 -3.57
CA LEU A 67 -7.23 10.33 -2.69
C LEU A 67 -8.61 10.92 -3.00
N GLN A 68 -8.69 12.21 -3.34
CA GLN A 68 -9.95 12.85 -3.73
C GLN A 68 -10.56 12.20 -4.98
N LYS A 69 -9.74 11.72 -5.92
CA LYS A 69 -10.19 11.01 -7.15
C LYS A 69 -10.70 9.58 -6.89
N LEU A 70 -10.35 8.96 -5.77
CA LEU A 70 -10.80 7.60 -5.43
C LEU A 70 -12.29 7.56 -5.08
N SER A 71 -12.92 6.40 -5.23
CA SER A 71 -14.30 6.22 -4.79
C SER A 71 -14.40 6.30 -3.26
N TYR A 72 -15.58 6.62 -2.73
CA TYR A 72 -15.79 6.59 -1.27
C TYR A 72 -15.56 5.19 -0.69
N SER A 73 -15.88 4.14 -1.44
CA SER A 73 -15.63 2.75 -1.06
C SER A 73 -14.13 2.47 -0.89
N ASP A 74 -13.30 2.91 -1.84
CA ASP A 74 -11.84 2.74 -1.76
C ASP A 74 -11.26 3.47 -0.53
N ILE A 75 -11.73 4.70 -0.28
CA ILE A 75 -11.34 5.46 0.91
C ILE A 75 -11.76 4.74 2.20
N CYS A 76 -12.95 4.14 2.24
CA CYS A 76 -13.40 3.34 3.38
C CYS A 76 -12.51 2.10 3.61
N LEU A 77 -12.09 1.43 2.52
CA LEU A 77 -11.22 0.25 2.62
C LEU A 77 -9.83 0.61 3.14
N LEU A 78 -9.24 1.71 2.65
CA LEU A 78 -7.97 2.23 3.17
C LEU A 78 -8.09 2.59 4.65
N ALA A 79 -9.13 3.36 5.00
CA ALA A 79 -9.38 3.77 6.38
C ALA A 79 -9.52 2.58 7.34
N LYS A 80 -10.27 1.55 6.92
CA LYS A 80 -10.43 0.32 7.70
C LYS A 80 -9.11 -0.42 7.88
N ARG A 81 -8.30 -0.57 6.82
CA ARG A 81 -7.04 -1.33 6.87
C ARG A 81 -6.00 -0.73 7.78
N PHE A 82 -5.87 0.59 7.72
CA PHE A 82 -4.89 1.31 8.52
C PHE A 82 -5.43 1.68 9.89
N ASN A 83 -6.61 1.15 10.24
CA ASN A 83 -7.35 1.49 11.44
C ASN A 83 -7.42 3.02 11.67
N CYS A 84 -7.39 3.79 10.58
CA CYS A 84 -7.39 5.23 10.64
C CYS A 84 -8.80 5.68 10.32
N CYS A 85 -9.46 6.34 11.28
CA CYS A 85 -10.64 7.14 11.06
C CYS A 85 -11.82 6.47 10.31
N TYR A 86 -11.95 5.14 10.35
CA TYR A 86 -13.03 4.45 9.63
C TYR A 86 -14.43 4.84 10.16
N TRP A 87 -14.50 5.30 11.42
CA TRP A 87 -15.69 5.85 12.08
C TRP A 87 -16.12 7.23 11.57
N ILE A 88 -15.23 7.98 10.90
CA ILE A 88 -15.57 9.26 10.31
C ILE A 88 -16.54 9.01 9.15
N ARG A 89 -17.67 9.73 9.08
CA ARG A 89 -18.68 9.53 8.02
C ARG A 89 -18.34 10.25 6.72
N SER A 90 -17.62 11.37 6.77
CA SER A 90 -17.31 12.17 5.59
C SER A 90 -16.09 11.64 4.83
N LYS A 91 -16.16 11.63 3.50
CA LYS A 91 -15.03 11.28 2.63
C LYS A 91 -13.83 12.19 2.89
N LEU A 92 -14.04 13.51 2.94
CA LEU A 92 -12.99 14.50 3.18
C LEU A 92 -12.34 14.33 4.56
N GLY A 93 -13.12 14.01 5.59
CA GLY A 93 -12.57 13.76 6.93
C GLY A 93 -11.71 12.49 6.99
N LYS A 94 -12.03 11.45 6.20
CA LYS A 94 -11.15 10.28 6.04
C LYS A 94 -9.86 10.64 5.31
N ILE A 95 -9.97 11.40 4.22
CA ILE A 95 -8.82 11.85 3.43
C ILE A 95 -7.85 12.66 4.30
N SER A 96 -8.33 13.62 5.09
CA SER A 96 -7.47 14.46 5.93
C SER A 96 -6.65 13.69 6.97
N LYS A 97 -7.10 12.49 7.36
CA LYS A 97 -6.37 11.58 8.25
C LYS A 97 -5.48 10.58 7.49
N LEU A 98 -5.92 10.13 6.31
CA LEU A 98 -5.14 9.25 5.44
C LEU A 98 -3.89 9.93 4.86
N VAL A 99 -3.99 11.22 4.49
CA VAL A 99 -2.87 11.98 3.91
C VAL A 99 -1.63 11.94 4.82
N PRO A 100 -1.66 12.43 6.08
CA PRO A 100 -0.46 12.45 6.92
C PRO A 100 0.06 11.03 7.20
N PHE A 101 -0.83 10.04 7.28
CA PHE A 101 -0.43 8.64 7.44
C PHE A 101 0.36 8.13 6.22
N LEU A 102 -0.19 8.24 5.01
CA LEU A 102 0.47 7.76 3.79
C LEU A 102 1.74 8.55 3.46
N SER A 103 1.77 9.85 3.76
CA SER A 103 2.95 10.70 3.59
C SER A 103 4.18 10.13 4.30
N VAL A 104 3.99 9.60 5.52
CA VAL A 104 5.09 9.01 6.29
C VAL A 104 5.65 7.75 5.62
N PHE A 105 4.78 6.87 5.10
CA PHE A 105 5.24 5.69 4.36
C PHE A 105 5.99 6.05 3.09
N PHE A 106 5.44 6.99 2.31
CA PHE A 106 6.05 7.41 1.05
C PHE A 106 7.35 8.19 1.25
N TYR A 107 7.48 8.94 2.34
CA TYR A 107 8.74 9.60 2.72
C TYR A 107 9.91 8.60 2.86
N PHE A 108 9.64 7.41 3.40
CA PHE A 108 10.60 6.32 3.55
C PHE A 108 10.63 5.31 2.40
N ASP A 109 9.89 5.55 1.32
CA ASP A 109 9.70 4.59 0.21
C ASP A 109 9.22 3.20 0.66
N LEU A 110 8.39 3.16 1.71
CA LEU A 110 7.82 1.93 2.24
C LEU A 110 6.47 1.63 1.61
N ASN A 111 6.18 0.34 1.46
CA ASN A 111 4.85 -0.13 1.07
C ASN A 111 3.94 -0.18 2.32
N PRO A 112 2.84 0.60 2.37
CA PRO A 112 1.92 0.63 3.51
C PRO A 112 1.24 -0.72 3.81
N VAL A 113 1.27 -1.70 2.91
CA VAL A 113 0.57 -2.99 3.08
C VAL A 113 1.47 -4.10 3.59
N SER A 114 2.79 -3.99 3.41
CA SER A 114 3.74 -5.10 3.58
C SER A 114 5.01 -4.72 4.35
N PHE A 115 4.91 -3.75 5.25
CA PHE A 115 6.04 -3.30 6.06
C PHE A 115 6.25 -4.16 7.31
N THR A 116 7.50 -4.24 7.75
CA THR A 116 7.95 -4.90 8.97
C THR A 116 8.78 -3.93 9.81
N LYS A 117 9.00 -4.26 11.09
CA LYS A 117 9.88 -3.48 11.97
C LYS A 117 11.29 -3.37 11.38
N GLU A 118 11.79 -4.44 10.78
CA GLU A 118 13.08 -4.52 10.10
C GLU A 118 13.12 -3.63 8.86
N SER A 119 12.07 -3.66 8.02
CA SER A 119 12.04 -2.80 6.83
C SER A 119 11.99 -1.32 7.19
N ILE A 120 11.25 -0.95 8.26
CA ILE A 120 11.21 0.43 8.76
C ILE A 120 12.59 0.86 9.25
N LYS A 121 13.26 0.05 10.08
CA LYS A 121 14.63 0.32 10.55
C LYS A 121 15.59 0.53 9.38
N ARG A 122 15.57 -0.36 8.38
CA ARG A 122 16.43 -0.25 7.19
C ARG A 122 16.15 1.04 6.41
N ALA A 123 14.89 1.38 6.18
CA ALA A 123 14.51 2.60 5.49
C ALA A 123 14.94 3.86 6.25
N TYR A 124 14.78 3.87 7.58
CA TYR A 124 15.26 4.94 8.45
C TYR A 124 16.77 5.12 8.36
N PHE A 125 17.55 4.05 8.50
CA PHE A 125 19.01 4.13 8.38
C PHE A 125 19.46 4.63 7.00
N LYS A 126 18.82 4.15 5.93
CA LYS A 126 19.11 4.61 4.56
C LYS A 126 18.86 6.11 4.42
N LYS A 127 17.70 6.59 4.88
CA LYS A 127 17.32 8.01 4.81
C LYS A 127 18.19 8.89 5.72
N SER A 128 18.54 8.39 6.91
CA SER A 128 19.42 9.07 7.86
C SER A 128 20.78 9.36 7.25
N LYS A 129 21.42 8.37 6.60
CA LYS A 129 22.69 8.59 5.88
C LYS A 129 22.60 9.63 4.76
N GLN A 130 21.43 9.74 4.12
CA GLN A 130 21.21 10.71 3.03
C GLN A 130 20.98 12.14 3.51
N LEU A 131 20.54 12.32 4.76
CA LEU A 131 20.14 13.61 5.32
C LEU A 131 21.02 14.02 6.51
N HIS A 132 22.02 13.22 6.89
CA HIS A 132 22.85 13.52 8.04
C HIS A 132 23.69 14.76 7.76
N PRO A 133 23.58 15.85 8.55
CA PRO A 133 24.28 17.11 8.30
C PRO A 133 25.81 16.94 8.17
N ASP A 134 26.40 16.04 8.94
CA ASP A 134 27.84 15.76 8.83
C ASP A 134 28.23 15.00 7.54
N MET A 135 27.28 14.31 6.92
CA MET A 135 27.49 13.56 5.67
C MET A 135 27.10 14.38 4.43
N THR A 136 26.13 15.28 4.56
CA THR A 136 25.67 16.17 3.50
C THR A 136 26.12 17.60 3.76
N LYS A 137 26.89 18.20 2.84
CA LYS A 137 27.28 19.62 2.91
C LYS A 137 26.10 20.63 2.78
N LYS A 138 24.87 20.18 3.04
CA LYS A 138 23.62 20.96 2.93
C LYS A 138 22.98 21.05 4.31
N ASP A 139 22.41 22.21 4.64
CA ASP A 139 21.63 22.36 5.86
C ASP A 139 20.34 21.54 5.78
N THR A 140 20.42 20.34 6.35
CA THR A 140 19.37 19.32 6.35
C THR A 140 18.88 19.04 7.78
N ASN A 141 19.31 19.85 8.76
CA ASN A 141 19.01 19.65 10.19
C ASN A 141 17.51 19.51 10.47
N LYS A 142 16.69 20.38 9.88
CA LYS A 142 15.24 20.35 10.08
C LYS A 142 14.61 19.07 9.53
N GLU A 143 15.00 18.65 8.33
CA GLU A 143 14.50 17.42 7.71
C GLU A 143 14.96 16.18 8.48
N PHE A 144 16.21 16.17 8.94
CA PHE A 144 16.78 15.11 9.75
C PHE A 144 16.03 14.93 11.08
N CYS A 145 15.69 16.04 11.76
CA CYS A 145 14.87 16.01 12.96
C CYS A 145 13.45 15.49 12.68
N ASN A 146 12.80 15.96 11.60
CA ASN A 146 11.46 15.51 11.22
C ASN A 146 11.41 14.02 10.89
N MET A 147 12.47 13.47 10.28
CA MET A 147 12.58 12.05 9.99
C MET A 147 12.46 11.18 11.26
N LYS A 148 13.01 11.63 12.41
CA LYS A 148 12.90 10.89 13.68
C LYS A 148 11.45 10.83 14.17
N ILE A 149 10.69 11.91 13.99
CA ILE A 149 9.26 11.95 14.32
C ILE A 149 8.50 10.93 13.47
N TYR A 150 8.74 10.92 12.16
CA TYR A 150 8.11 9.99 11.22
C TYR A 150 8.45 8.52 11.51
N TYR A 151 9.69 8.23 11.88
CA TYR A 151 10.11 6.89 12.28
C TYR A 151 9.34 6.39 13.51
N ASN A 152 9.16 7.24 14.53
CA ASN A 152 8.40 6.88 15.73
C ASN A 152 6.92 6.62 15.43
N VAL A 153 6.31 7.38 14.50
CA VAL A 153 4.95 7.13 14.04
C VAL A 153 4.83 5.75 13.37
N LEU A 154 5.79 5.37 12.52
CA LEU A 154 5.81 4.05 11.88
C LEU A 154 5.95 2.91 12.88
N LEU A 155 6.84 3.05 13.87
CA LEU A 155 7.02 2.02 14.90
C LEU A 155 5.74 1.77 15.70
N LYS A 156 5.06 2.84 16.14
CA LYS A 156 3.77 2.72 16.84
C LYS A 156 2.71 2.06 15.96
N THR A 157 2.75 2.31 14.66
CA THR A 157 1.80 1.71 13.71
C THR A 157 2.00 0.21 13.57
N VAL A 158 3.25 -0.29 13.60
CA VAL A 158 3.54 -1.74 13.59
C VAL A 158 2.93 -2.43 14.80
N GLU A 159 2.94 -1.78 15.97
CA GLU A 159 2.43 -2.35 17.22
C GLU A 159 0.90 -2.48 17.26
N LEU A 160 0.19 -1.84 16.33
CA LEU A 160 -1.27 -1.82 16.24
C LEU A 160 -1.84 -2.78 15.17
N ILE A 161 -1.00 -3.44 14.39
CA ILE A 161 -1.38 -4.37 13.29
C ILE A 161 -1.03 -5.80 13.69
#